data_AF-A0A8J5J2R8-F1
#
_entry.id   AF-A0A8J5J2R8-F1
#
_cell.length_a   1.000
_cell.length_b   1.000
_cell.length_c   1.000
_cell.angle_alpha   90.00
_cell.angle_beta   90.00
_cell.angle_gamma   90.00
#
_symmetry.space_group_name_H-M   'P 1'
#
loop_
_entity.id
_entity.type
_entity.pdbx_description
1 polymer ?
#
loop_
_entity_poly.entity_id
_entity_poly.type
_entity_poly.pdbx_seq_one_letter_code
_entity_poly.pdbx_strand_id
1 'polypeptide(L)' 'MCIIEAVTGTFPWRETMDEDLVISKVTQGKLPPRPEAFNNEMWDLVSRMCCLNPGDRITISAVVALLGSFC' A
#
# COMPACT_ATOMS: atom_id res chain seq x y z
N MET A 1 -5.67 3.59 -2.18
CA MET A 1 -5.20 2.46 -1.33
C MET A 1 -5.74 2.69 0.06
N CYS A 2 -6.82 1.99 0.43
CA CYS A 2 -7.62 2.35 1.61
C CYS A 2 -6.82 2.31 2.93
N ILE A 3 -5.86 1.39 3.08
CA ILE A 3 -5.07 1.28 4.32
C ILE A 3 -4.17 2.50 4.55
N ILE A 4 -3.56 3.05 3.49
CA ILE A 4 -2.74 4.27 3.59
C ILE A 4 -3.64 5.44 3.95
N GLU A 5 -4.76 5.61 3.23
CA GLU A 5 -5.71 6.70 3.46
C GLU A 5 -6.33 6.66 4.86
N ALA A 6 -6.66 5.47 5.37
CA ALA A 6 -7.21 5.29 6.71
C ALA A 6 -6.23 5.69 7.82
N VAL A 7 -4.94 5.43 7.64
CA VAL A 7 -3.90 5.75 8.63
C VAL A 7 -3.45 7.21 8.54
N THR A 8 -3.30 7.75 7.33
CA THR A 8 -2.73 9.10 7.15
C THR A 8 -3.78 10.20 7.02
N GLY A 9 -5.03 9.86 6.68
CA GLY A 9 -6.07 10.84 6.32
C GLY A 9 -5.81 11.54 4.98
N THR A 10 -4.91 11.01 4.15
CA THR A 10 -4.48 11.64 2.89
C THR A 10 -4.45 10.63 1.75
N PHE A 11 -4.59 11.12 0.51
CA PHE A 11 -4.44 10.27 -0.67
C PHE A 11 -3.02 9.69 -0.79
N PRO A 12 -2.84 8.44 -1.27
CA PRO A 12 -1.54 7.76 -1.27
C PRO A 12 -0.51 8.44 -2.18
N TRP A 13 -0.95 8.95 -3.33
CA TRP A 13 -0.10 9.64 -4.30
C TRP A 13 -0.23 11.17 -4.19
N ARG A 14 -0.56 11.71 -3.00
CA ARG A 14 -0.80 13.15 -2.75
C ARG A 14 0.16 14.10 -3.49
N GLU A 15 1.46 13.78 -3.49
CA GLU A 15 2.50 14.64 -4.06
C GLU A 15 2.58 14.54 -5.60
N THR A 16 2.02 13.47 -6.17
CA THR A 16 1.92 13.26 -7.62
C THR A 16 0.50 13.60 -8.07
N MET A 17 0.25 14.87 -8.37
CA MET A 17 -1.06 15.36 -8.87
C MET A 17 -1.33 15.01 -10.35
N ASP A 18 -0.35 14.44 -11.04
CA ASP A 18 -0.47 13.99 -12.42
C ASP A 18 -0.95 12.53 -12.46
N GLU A 19 -2.17 12.32 -12.96
CA GLU A 19 -2.80 11.00 -13.06
C GLU A 19 -2.06 10.06 -14.01
N ASP A 20 -1.55 10.54 -15.15
CA ASP A 20 -0.82 9.73 -16.12
C ASP A 20 0.50 9.22 -15.52
N LEU A 21 1.15 10.06 -14.73
CA LEU A 21 2.35 9.66 -13.98
C LEU A 21 2.03 8.63 -12.89
N VAL A 22 0.89 8.77 -12.20
CA VAL A 22 0.44 7.75 -11.22
C VAL A 22 0.15 6.42 -11.92
N ILE A 23 -0.57 6.43 -13.04
CA ILE A 23 -0.86 5.23 -13.84
C ILE A 23 0.44 4.56 -14.28
N SER A 24 1.40 5.33 -14.81
CA SER A 24 2.72 4.83 -15.21
C SER A 24 3.49 4.19 -14.05
N LYS A 25 3.48 4.80 -12.86
CA LYS A 25 4.15 4.24 -11.67
C LYS A 25 3.47 2.95 -11.19
N VAL A 26 2.14 2.94 -11.08
CA VAL A 26 1.38 1.78 -10.58
C VAL A 26 1.49 0.60 -11.55
N THR A 27 1.45 0.83 -12.85
CA THR A 27 1.62 -0.22 -13.87
C THR A 27 3.02 -0.82 -13.87
N GLN A 28 4.03 -0.09 -13.39
CA GLN A 28 5.39 -0.58 -13.14
C GLN A 28 5.55 -1.27 -11.77
N GLY A 29 4.48 -1.42 -11.00
CA GLY A 29 4.52 -2.01 -9.66
C GLY A 29 5.12 -1.11 -8.58
N LYS A 30 5.25 0.20 -8.83
CA LYS A 30 5.74 1.14 -7.82
C LYS A 30 4.62 1.47 -6.83
N LEU A 31 5.02 1.58 -5.56
CA LEU A 31 4.17 2.05 -4.47
C LEU A 31 4.33 3.55 -4.26
N PRO A 32 3.33 4.23 -3.66
CA PRO A 32 3.49 5.60 -3.20
C PRO A 32 4.63 5.70 -2.17
N PRO A 33 5.13 6.93 -1.91
CA PRO A 33 6.07 7.15 -0.82
C PRO A 33 5.53 6.57 0.50
N ARG A 34 6.40 5.86 1.24
CA ARG A 34 6.01 5.29 2.53
C ARG A 34 5.72 6.41 3.53
N PRO A 35 4.50 6.48 4.10
CA PRO A 35 4.21 7.46 5.15
C PRO A 35 4.98 7.13 6.43
N GLU A 36 5.36 8.15 7.20
CA GLU A 36 6.11 7.99 8.46
C GLU A 36 5.38 7.15 9.50
N ALA A 37 4.03 7.14 9.46
CA ALA A 37 3.20 6.33 10.34
C ALA A 37 3.36 4.81 10.15
N PHE A 38 3.97 4.37 9.06
CA PHE A 38 4.18 2.95 8.76
C PHE A 38 5.58 2.51 9.15
N ASN A 39 5.67 1.60 10.13
CA ASN A 39 6.91 0.89 10.42
C ASN A 39 7.25 -0.11 9.29
N ASN A 40 8.39 -0.80 9.41
CA ASN A 40 8.85 -1.75 8.39
C ASN A 40 7.86 -2.91 8.17
N GLU A 41 7.27 -3.46 9.23
CA GLU A 41 6.36 -4.61 9.16
C GLU A 41 5.00 -4.22 8.55
N MET A 42 4.46 -3.06 8.96
CA MET A 42 3.24 -2.51 8.39
C MET A 42 3.41 -2.20 6.89
N TRP A 43 4.58 -1.68 6.49
CA TRP A 43 4.86 -1.40 5.09
C TRP A 43 5.12 -2.65 4.25
N ASP A 44 5.72 -3.69 4.84
CA ASP A 44 5.83 -5.01 4.20
C ASP A 44 4.45 -5.59 3.88
N LEU A 45 3.51 -5.52 4.83
CA LEU A 45 2.13 -5.94 4.60
C LEU A 45 1.49 -5.19 3.43
N VAL A 46 1.64 -3.86 3.40
CA VAL A 46 1.14 -3.02 2.29
C VAL A 46 1.76 -3.46 0.96
N SER A 47 3.05 -3.74 0.94
CA SER A 47 3.76 -4.19 -0.27
C SER A 47 3.24 -5.54 -0.78
N ARG A 48 2.97 -6.49 0.13
CA ARG A 48 2.39 -7.80 -0.19
C ARG A 48 0.93 -7.74 -0.64
N MET A 49 0.17 -6.76 -0.16
CA MET A 49 -1.20 -6.49 -0.65
C MET A 49 -1.21 -5.93 -2.08
N CYS A 50 -0.14 -5.23 -2.45
CA CYS A 50 -0.03 -4.48 -3.71
C CYS A 50 0.97 -5.09 -4.70
N CYS A 51 1.24 -6.40 -4.62
CA CYS A 51 2.00 -7.12 -5.64
C CYS A 51 1.44 -6.84 -7.04
N LEU A 52 2.34 -6.55 -7.99
CA LEU A 52 1.99 -6.22 -9.37
C LEU A 52 1.17 -7.35 -10.01
N ASN A 53 1.67 -8.58 -9.89
CA ASN A 53 0.94 -9.78 -10.27
C ASN A 53 -0.18 -10.07 -9.23
N PRO A 54 -1.46 -10.10 -9.64
CA PRO A 54 -2.56 -10.41 -8.73
C PRO A 54 -2.45 -11.76 -8.03
N GLY A 55 -1.85 -12.77 -8.68
CA GLY A 55 -1.69 -14.12 -8.12
C GLY A 55 -0.70 -14.18 -6.94
N ASP A 56 0.19 -13.20 -6.82
CA ASP A 56 1.20 -13.13 -5.76
C ASP A 56 0.73 -12.28 -4.56
N ARG A 57 -0.49 -11.74 -4.61
CA ARG A 57 -1.04 -10.92 -3.52
C ARG A 57 -1.44 -11.81 -2.35
N ILE A 58 -1.14 -11.34 -1.15
CA ILE A 58 -1.61 -11.97 0.08
C ILE A 58 -3.15 -12.00 0.12
N THR A 59 -3.72 -13.08 0.66
CA THR A 59 -5.17 -13.22 0.79
C THR A 59 -5.72 -12.25 1.85
N ILE A 60 -6.96 -11.81 1.68
CA ILE A 60 -7.60 -10.89 2.64
C ILE A 60 -7.70 -11.48 4.05
N SER A 61 -7.89 -12.80 4.19
CA SER A 61 -7.91 -13.47 5.49
C SER A 61 -6.56 -13.37 6.21
N ALA A 62 -5.44 -13.52 5.48
CA ALA A 62 -4.11 -13.36 6.03
C ALA A 62 -3.79 -11.89 6.35
N VAL A 63 -4.30 -10.93 5.56
CA VAL A 63 -4.20 -9.49 5.89
C VAL A 63 -4.86 -9.20 7.24
N VAL A 64 -6.10 -9.65 7.45
CA VAL A 64 -6.82 -9.42 8.72
C VAL A 64 -6.09 -10.07 9.91
N ALA A 65 -5.58 -11.29 9.73
CA ALA A 65 -4.81 -11.97 10.76
C ALA A 65 -3.52 -11.21 11.13
N LEU A 66 -2.78 -10.70 10.14
CA LEU A 66 -1.56 -9.91 10.37
C LEU A 66 -1.87 -8.55 10.99
N LEU A 67 -2.94 -7.87 10.56
CA LEU A 67 -3.38 -6.62 11.18
C LEU A 67 -3.69 -6.80 12.68
N GLY A 68 -4.31 -7.92 13.06
CA GLY A 68 -4.56 -8.26 14.46
C GLY A 68 -3.31 -8.59 15.28
N SER A 69 -2.15 -8.77 14.62
CA SER A 69 -0.87 -9.04 15.28
C SER A 69 -0.02 -7.79 15.52
N PHE A 70 -0.38 -6.65 14.94
CA PHE A 70 0.31 -5.39 15.21
C PHE A 70 -0.12 -4.83 16.56
N CYS A 71 0.85 -4.62 17.45
CA CYS A 71 0.68 -4.08 18.80
C CYS A 71 0.62 -2.55 18.82
#